data_AF-A0A523MZE8-F1
#
_entry.id   AF-A0A523MZE8-F1
#
_cell.length_a   1.000
_cell.length_b   1.000
_cell.length_c   1.000
_cell.angle_alpha   90.00
_cell.angle_beta   90.00
_cell.angle_gamma   90.00
#
_symmetry.space_group_name_H-M   'P 1'
#
loop_
_entity.id
_entity.type
_entity.pdbx_description
1 polymer ?
#
loop_
_entity_poly.entity_id
_entity_poly.type
_entity_poly.pdbx_seq_one_letter_code
_entity_poly.pdbx_strand_id
1 'polypeptide(L)'
;MAKDRHFAFKKAQVEGFVKKEFQRYFGRGGRISIRKRQRFMERITKKVGKKFGKDILCLIDFTKQGFVSLVSPSHTESTDKGMLFNSFTHPQLAYTSHCVERFSERTDTTDNCIIILDSYLDEALLTYGLHDGYLVCSQGVFAYVIEDDRLIIKTYINFELLSDDQIRKYYTYDMASFLTPDMISEEAAASDIILMDELPSDDPK
;
A
#
# COMPACT_ATOMS: atom_id res chain seq x y z
N MET A 1 -17.73 20.79 14.23
CA MET A 1 -17.24 22.10 13.76
C MET A 1 -15.89 22.53 14.34
N ALA A 2 -15.70 22.72 15.66
CA ALA A 2 -14.40 23.15 16.21
C ALA A 2 -13.34 22.03 16.27
N LYS A 3 -13.74 20.79 16.62
CA LYS A 3 -12.86 19.60 16.57
C LYS A 3 -12.40 19.29 15.14
N ASP A 4 -13.29 19.37 14.15
CA ASP A 4 -12.95 19.15 12.74
C ASP A 4 -11.94 20.17 12.21
N ARG A 5 -12.08 21.45 12.58
CA ARG A 5 -11.10 22.49 12.21
C ARG A 5 -9.73 22.26 12.83
N HIS A 6 -9.69 21.78 14.08
CA HIS A 6 -8.43 21.44 14.75
C HIS A 6 -7.75 20.23 14.09
N PHE A 7 -8.53 19.22 13.71
CA PHE A 7 -8.02 18.06 12.99
C PHE A 7 -7.55 18.42 11.57
N ALA A 8 -8.34 19.17 10.80
CA ALA A 8 -7.95 19.65 9.47
C ALA A 8 -6.69 20.53 9.49
N PHE A 9 -6.52 21.36 10.53
CA PHE A 9 -5.30 22.14 10.72
C PHE A 9 -4.09 21.25 11.04
N LYS A 10 -4.25 20.26 11.92
CA LYS A 10 -3.21 19.25 12.22
C LYS A 10 -2.86 18.44 10.97
N LYS A 11 -3.87 18.09 10.15
CA LYS A 11 -3.75 17.40 8.86
C LYS A 11 -2.85 18.19 7.90
N ALA A 12 -3.19 19.44 7.63
CA ALA A 12 -2.40 20.31 6.75
C ALA A 12 -0.94 20.50 7.23
N GLN A 13 -0.72 20.57 8.55
CA GLN A 13 0.63 20.66 9.12
C GLN A 13 1.45 19.39 8.90
N VAL A 14 0.84 18.23 9.08
CA VAL A 14 1.51 16.93 8.87
C VAL A 14 1.79 16.74 7.37
N GLU A 15 0.81 17.01 6.49
CA GLU A 15 1.01 16.93 5.03
C GLU A 15 2.16 17.84 4.58
N GLY A 16 2.17 19.09 5.04
CA GLY A 16 3.24 20.05 4.72
C GLY A 16 4.60 19.59 5.25
N PHE A 17 4.64 18.94 6.42
CA PHE A 17 5.86 18.36 6.96
C PHE A 17 6.36 17.18 6.14
N VAL A 18 5.49 16.23 5.80
CA VAL A 18 5.84 15.04 5.02
C VAL A 18 6.27 15.42 3.60
N LYS A 19 5.58 16.36 2.94
CA LYS A 19 5.99 16.87 1.61
C LYS A 19 7.40 17.47 1.63
N LYS A 20 7.75 18.25 2.66
CA LYS A 20 9.10 18.80 2.83
C LYS A 20 10.16 17.71 3.05
N GLU A 21 9.85 16.71 3.87
CA GLU A 21 10.74 15.58 4.12
C GLU A 21 10.92 14.71 2.87
N PHE A 22 9.84 14.50 2.09
CA PHE A 22 9.87 13.78 0.82
C PHE A 22 10.80 14.48 -0.18
N GLN A 23 10.60 15.78 -0.40
CA GLN A 23 11.44 16.59 -1.29
C GLN A 23 12.90 16.60 -0.83
N ARG A 24 13.15 16.64 0.48
CA ARG A 24 14.51 16.59 1.03
C ARG A 24 15.17 15.22 0.83
N TYR A 25 14.40 14.13 0.90
CA TYR A 25 14.92 12.77 0.81
C TYR A 25 15.16 12.33 -0.64
N PHE A 26 14.23 12.63 -1.54
CA PHE A 26 14.27 12.18 -2.92
C PHE A 26 14.79 13.24 -3.91
N GLY A 27 14.79 14.52 -3.53
CA GLY A 27 15.20 15.61 -4.42
C GLY A 27 14.23 15.81 -5.58
N ARG A 28 14.75 16.22 -6.75
CA ARG A 28 13.98 16.37 -7.99
C ARG A 28 14.27 15.20 -8.93
N GLY A 29 13.24 14.41 -9.20
CA GLY A 29 13.16 13.53 -10.36
C GLY A 29 13.82 12.17 -10.19
N GLY A 30 13.13 11.14 -10.67
CA GLY A 30 13.61 9.77 -10.71
C GLY A 30 12.63 8.79 -10.09
N ARG A 31 12.60 7.58 -10.65
CA ARG A 31 11.77 6.48 -10.15
C ARG A 31 12.25 6.04 -8.76
N ILE A 32 11.30 5.84 -7.84
CA ILE A 32 11.59 5.44 -6.47
C ILE A 32 11.31 3.94 -6.31
N SER A 33 12.38 3.16 -6.18
CA SER A 33 12.29 1.72 -5.92
C SER A 33 11.62 1.41 -4.58
N ILE A 34 10.96 0.25 -4.48
CA ILE A 34 10.28 -0.21 -3.25
C ILE A 34 11.20 -0.16 -2.02
N ARG A 35 12.46 -0.60 -2.15
CA ARG A 35 13.45 -0.50 -1.06
C ARG A 35 13.68 0.93 -0.57
N LYS A 36 13.67 1.91 -1.48
CA LYS A 36 13.77 3.34 -1.11
C LYS A 36 12.47 3.84 -0.47
N ARG A 37 11.30 3.37 -0.93
CA ARG A 37 9.99 3.67 -0.31
C ARG A 37 9.94 3.17 1.13
N GLN A 38 10.32 1.92 1.37
CA GLN A 38 10.36 1.31 2.70
C GLN A 38 11.24 2.10 3.68
N ARG A 39 12.49 2.41 3.30
CA ARG A 39 13.40 3.23 4.12
C ARG A 39 12.84 4.61 4.43
N PHE A 40 12.15 5.22 3.46
CA PHE A 40 11.51 6.51 3.68
C PHE A 40 10.32 6.40 4.62
N MET A 41 9.46 5.39 4.44
CA MET A 41 8.31 5.11 5.30
C MET A 41 8.73 4.88 6.76
N GLU A 42 9.73 4.03 7.03
CA GLU A 42 10.26 3.82 8.38
C GLU A 42 10.74 5.13 9.02
N ARG A 43 11.42 5.98 8.24
CA ARG A 43 11.96 7.26 8.71
C ARG A 43 10.85 8.26 8.99
N ILE A 44 9.88 8.39 8.07
CA ILE A 44 8.83 9.39 8.19
C ILE A 44 7.82 9.02 9.28
N THR A 45 7.46 7.73 9.41
CA THR A 45 6.61 7.24 10.49
C THR A 45 7.22 7.55 11.86
N LYS A 46 8.54 7.33 12.05
CA LYS A 46 9.24 7.72 13.29
C LYS A 46 9.23 9.23 13.54
N LYS A 47 9.43 10.04 12.50
CA LYS A 47 9.44 11.52 12.61
C LYS A 47 8.06 12.08 12.92
N VAL A 48 7.04 11.61 12.21
CA VAL A 48 5.64 12.01 12.42
C VAL A 48 5.18 11.56 13.80
N GLY A 49 5.48 10.32 14.19
CA GLY A 49 5.22 9.78 15.53
C GLY A 49 5.76 10.66 16.66
N LYS A 50 7.01 11.14 16.52
CA LYS A 50 7.65 12.03 17.50
C LYS A 50 7.05 13.44 17.53
N LYS A 51 6.63 13.98 16.38
CA LYS A 51 6.23 15.39 16.24
C LYS A 51 4.73 15.61 16.43
N PHE A 52 3.91 14.65 16.02
CA PHE A 52 2.46 14.82 15.91
C PHE A 52 1.66 13.74 16.65
N GLY A 53 2.30 12.65 17.07
CA GLY A 53 1.69 11.53 17.78
C GLY A 53 1.76 10.21 17.01
N LYS A 54 1.71 9.09 17.75
CA LYS A 54 1.74 7.71 17.19
C LYS A 54 0.40 7.30 16.55
N ASP A 55 -0.61 8.12 16.71
CA ASP A 55 -1.97 7.96 16.22
C ASP A 55 -2.14 8.36 14.74
N ILE A 56 -1.04 8.53 13.99
CA ILE A 56 -1.07 8.98 12.60
C ILE A 56 -0.42 7.94 11.68
N LEU A 57 -1.22 7.42 10.73
CA LEU A 57 -0.73 6.65 9.61
C LEU A 57 -0.53 7.57 8.39
N CYS A 58 0.64 7.50 7.78
CA CYS A 58 0.95 8.25 6.56
C CYS A 58 0.74 7.35 5.34
N LEU A 59 -0.22 7.68 4.47
CA LEU A 59 -0.34 7.05 3.16
C LEU A 59 0.33 7.95 2.13
N ILE A 60 1.38 7.45 1.46
CA ILE A 60 2.24 8.25 0.58
C ILE A 60 2.15 7.74 -0.84
N ASP A 61 1.65 8.60 -1.73
CA ASP A 61 1.70 8.37 -3.17
C ASP A 61 3.09 8.78 -3.70
N PHE A 62 3.93 7.77 -3.94
CA PHE A 62 5.29 7.96 -4.45
C PHE A 62 5.33 8.39 -5.92
N THR A 63 4.23 8.25 -6.68
CA THR A 63 4.16 8.70 -8.08
C THR A 63 3.86 10.18 -8.19
N LYS A 64 3.01 10.71 -7.29
CA LYS A 64 2.59 12.12 -7.28
C LYS A 64 3.47 12.99 -6.38
N GLN A 65 4.77 12.68 -6.30
CA GLN A 65 5.76 13.41 -5.49
C GLN A 65 5.38 13.55 -4.01
N GLY A 66 4.74 12.52 -3.43
CA GLY A 66 4.42 12.48 -2.00
C GLY A 66 3.11 13.17 -1.65
N PHE A 67 2.04 12.94 -2.42
CA PHE A 67 0.70 13.25 -1.91
C PHE A 67 0.44 12.37 -0.68
N VAL A 68 -0.03 13.00 0.40
CA VAL A 68 -0.24 12.35 1.69
C VAL A 68 -1.72 12.33 1.97
N SER A 69 -2.30 11.14 2.09
CA SER A 69 -3.58 11.02 2.79
C SER A 69 -3.28 10.67 4.25
N LEU A 70 -3.83 11.46 5.15
CA LEU A 70 -3.70 11.26 6.59
C LEU A 70 -4.98 10.66 7.13
N VAL A 71 -4.78 9.64 7.94
CA VAL A 71 -5.83 8.78 8.48
C VAL A 71 -5.90 9.05 9.99
N SER A 72 -7.04 9.52 10.50
CA SER A 72 -7.33 9.62 11.94
C SER A 72 -8.11 8.42 12.47
N PRO A 73 -8.08 8.19 13.78
CA PRO A 73 -8.97 7.23 14.41
C PRO A 73 -10.44 7.64 14.17
N SER A 74 -11.26 6.74 13.61
CA SER A 74 -12.71 6.96 13.49
C SER A 74 -13.48 6.38 14.67
N HIS A 75 -14.72 6.82 14.83
CA HIS A 75 -15.69 6.35 15.82
C HIS A 75 -16.73 5.38 15.23
N THR A 76 -16.47 4.84 14.04
CA THR A 76 -17.42 4.03 13.26
C THR A 76 -17.09 2.54 13.42
N GLU A 77 -18.07 1.74 13.83
CA GLU A 77 -17.88 0.33 14.20
C GLU A 77 -18.27 -0.69 13.09
N SER A 78 -18.95 -0.24 12.04
CA SER A 78 -19.53 -1.13 11.01
C SER A 78 -19.62 -0.46 9.63
N THR A 79 -19.65 -1.29 8.57
CA THR A 79 -19.81 -0.89 7.16
C THR A 79 -20.85 -1.77 6.47
N ASP A 80 -21.24 -1.45 5.24
CA ASP A 80 -22.13 -2.30 4.41
C ASP A 80 -21.60 -3.73 4.19
N LYS A 81 -20.29 -3.94 4.40
CA LYS A 81 -19.61 -5.25 4.28
C LYS A 81 -19.44 -5.97 5.63
N GLY A 82 -20.05 -5.46 6.69
CA GLY A 82 -20.05 -6.07 8.02
C GLY A 82 -19.22 -5.30 9.05
N MET A 83 -18.98 -5.98 10.18
CA MET A 83 -18.31 -5.43 11.36
C MET A 83 -16.86 -5.08 11.05
N LEU A 84 -16.33 -4.07 11.75
CA LEU A 84 -14.93 -3.68 11.61
C LEU A 84 -14.04 -4.31 12.69
N PHE A 85 -12.98 -4.97 12.24
CA PHE A 85 -11.91 -5.50 13.07
C PHE A 85 -10.69 -4.59 12.98
N ASN A 86 -10.16 -4.16 14.12
CA ASN A 86 -9.01 -3.26 14.15
C ASN A 86 -7.72 -4.03 13.82
N SER A 87 -6.82 -3.40 13.06
CA SER A 87 -5.44 -3.86 12.93
C SER A 87 -4.72 -3.78 14.26
N PHE A 88 -3.81 -4.73 14.50
CA PHE A 88 -2.92 -4.72 15.66
C PHE A 88 -1.71 -3.80 15.44
N THR A 89 -1.27 -3.66 14.17
CA THR A 89 -0.11 -2.84 13.82
C THR A 89 -0.47 -1.36 13.63
N HIS A 90 -1.62 -1.07 13.00
CA HIS A 90 -2.03 0.29 12.63
C HIS A 90 -3.42 0.63 13.20
N PRO A 91 -3.52 1.42 14.28
CA PRO A 91 -4.81 1.79 14.88
C PRO A 91 -5.78 2.49 13.92
N GLN A 92 -5.25 3.07 12.83
CA GLN A 92 -5.98 3.79 11.79
C GLN A 92 -6.53 2.86 10.70
N LEU A 93 -6.33 1.54 10.83
CA LEU A 93 -6.73 0.56 9.84
C LEU A 93 -7.76 -0.41 10.40
N ALA A 94 -8.76 -0.74 9.58
CA ALA A 94 -9.76 -1.76 9.84
C ALA A 94 -9.79 -2.81 8.74
N TYR A 95 -10.16 -4.03 9.12
CA TYR A 95 -10.62 -5.06 8.21
C TYR A 95 -12.13 -5.24 8.40
N THR A 96 -12.85 -5.37 7.30
CA THR A 96 -14.26 -5.80 7.36
C THR A 96 -14.35 -7.28 7.76
N SER A 97 -15.44 -7.68 8.43
CA SER A 97 -15.67 -9.09 8.76
C SER A 97 -15.61 -9.98 7.53
N HIS A 98 -16.20 -9.53 6.43
CA HIS A 98 -16.11 -10.16 5.12
C HIS A 98 -14.67 -10.42 4.65
N CYS A 99 -13.74 -9.50 4.90
CA CYS A 99 -12.33 -9.67 4.58
C CYS A 99 -11.68 -10.77 5.41
N VAL A 100 -11.92 -10.76 6.72
CA VAL A 100 -11.29 -11.70 7.67
C VAL A 100 -11.85 -13.12 7.47
N GLU A 101 -13.16 -13.26 7.35
CA GLU A 101 -13.85 -14.55 7.14
C GLU A 101 -13.38 -15.22 5.85
N ARG A 102 -13.40 -14.49 4.72
CA ARG A 102 -12.92 -15.03 3.44
C ARG A 102 -11.45 -15.39 3.46
N PHE A 103 -10.63 -14.62 4.17
CA PHE A 103 -9.21 -14.96 4.30
C PHE A 103 -9.04 -16.26 5.08
N SER A 104 -9.73 -16.41 6.20
CA SER A 104 -9.72 -17.63 7.02
C SER A 104 -10.18 -18.86 6.23
N GLU A 105 -11.32 -18.76 5.53
CA GLU A 105 -11.87 -19.85 4.70
C GLU A 105 -10.91 -20.32 3.60
N ARG A 106 -10.12 -19.39 3.02
CA ARG A 106 -9.21 -19.68 1.91
C ARG A 106 -7.86 -20.22 2.35
N THR A 107 -7.40 -19.82 3.54
CA THR A 107 -6.07 -20.18 4.04
C THR A 107 -6.11 -21.40 4.96
N ASP A 108 -7.30 -21.86 5.35
CA ASP A 108 -7.53 -22.98 6.28
C ASP A 108 -6.61 -22.91 7.51
N THR A 109 -6.42 -21.69 8.02
CA THR A 109 -5.48 -21.40 9.11
C THR A 109 -6.20 -21.32 10.44
N THR A 110 -5.56 -21.86 11.48
CA THR A 110 -5.96 -21.66 12.89
C THR A 110 -5.35 -20.40 13.50
N ASP A 111 -4.43 -19.74 12.78
CA ASP A 111 -3.72 -18.57 13.27
C ASP A 111 -4.60 -17.31 13.19
N ASN A 112 -4.20 -16.28 13.95
CA ASN A 112 -4.92 -15.02 13.94
C ASN A 112 -4.78 -14.33 12.59
N CYS A 113 -5.84 -14.39 11.78
CA CYS A 113 -5.92 -13.85 10.44
C CYS A 113 -5.55 -12.36 10.37
N ILE A 114 -5.86 -11.56 11.39
CA ILE A 114 -5.56 -10.13 11.41
C ILE A 114 -4.04 -9.90 11.50
N ILE A 115 -3.32 -10.71 12.28
CA ILE A 115 -1.86 -10.61 12.40
C ILE A 115 -1.19 -10.94 11.06
N ILE A 116 -1.69 -11.95 10.36
CA ILE A 116 -1.18 -12.31 9.04
C ILE A 116 -1.46 -11.20 8.02
N LEU A 117 -2.69 -10.70 7.97
CA LEU A 117 -3.08 -9.60 7.08
C LEU A 117 -2.26 -8.33 7.35
N ASP A 118 -2.00 -8.00 8.62
CA ASP A 118 -1.14 -6.87 9.01
C ASP A 118 0.28 -7.01 8.45
N SER A 119 0.85 -8.21 8.46
CA SER A 119 2.18 -8.46 7.92
C SER A 119 2.27 -8.20 6.40
N TYR A 120 1.22 -8.59 5.66
CA TYR A 120 1.13 -8.36 4.21
C TYR A 120 0.84 -6.91 3.88
N LEU A 121 0.05 -6.26 4.72
CA LEU A 121 -0.36 -4.87 4.55
C LEU A 121 0.82 -3.90 4.69
N ASP A 122 1.78 -4.15 5.57
CA ASP A 122 2.98 -3.30 5.72
C ASP A 122 3.74 -3.14 4.40
N GLU A 123 3.82 -4.21 3.61
CA GLU A 123 4.35 -4.19 2.25
C GLU A 123 3.39 -3.47 1.29
N ALA A 124 2.09 -3.79 1.38
CA ALA A 124 1.07 -3.24 0.50
C ALA A 124 0.97 -1.70 0.59
N LEU A 125 1.17 -1.11 1.77
CA LEU A 125 1.13 0.34 1.98
C LEU A 125 2.17 1.11 1.14
N LEU A 126 3.25 0.45 0.71
CA LEU A 126 4.26 1.04 -0.19
C LEU A 126 3.76 1.29 -1.62
N THR A 127 2.60 0.71 -1.95
CA THR A 127 1.96 0.78 -3.27
C THR A 127 0.79 1.76 -3.32
N TYR A 128 0.51 2.44 -2.21
CA TYR A 128 -0.55 3.45 -2.15
C TYR A 128 -0.40 4.50 -3.26
N GLY A 129 -1.51 4.78 -3.94
CA GLY A 129 -1.58 5.75 -5.04
C GLY A 129 -1.22 5.20 -6.42
N LEU A 130 -0.75 3.95 -6.53
CA LEU A 130 -0.49 3.32 -7.82
C LEU A 130 -1.76 2.77 -8.48
N HIS A 131 -2.63 2.16 -7.68
CA HIS A 131 -3.89 1.61 -8.13
C HIS A 131 -5.01 2.17 -7.28
N ASP A 132 -5.94 2.90 -7.91
CA ASP A 132 -7.04 3.51 -7.18
C ASP A 132 -7.91 2.44 -6.51
N GLY A 133 -7.99 2.48 -5.18
CA GLY A 133 -8.76 1.54 -4.37
C GLY A 133 -8.09 0.18 -4.14
N TYR A 134 -6.85 -0.02 -4.58
CA TYR A 134 -6.11 -1.27 -4.40
C TYR A 134 -4.69 -1.06 -3.84
N LEU A 135 -4.28 -1.92 -2.92
CA LEU A 135 -2.90 -2.04 -2.46
C LEU A 135 -2.38 -3.43 -2.83
N VAL A 136 -1.14 -3.50 -3.27
CA VAL A 136 -0.53 -4.71 -3.83
C VAL A 136 0.67 -5.11 -2.97
N CYS A 137 0.76 -6.38 -2.58
CA CYS A 137 1.93 -6.97 -1.92
C CYS A 137 2.37 -8.23 -2.66
N SER A 138 3.45 -8.85 -2.19
CA SER A 138 3.94 -10.12 -2.75
C SER A 138 2.91 -11.26 -2.67
N GLN A 139 2.05 -11.24 -1.65
CA GLN A 139 1.11 -12.34 -1.38
C GLN A 139 -0.26 -12.15 -2.04
N GLY A 140 -0.57 -10.94 -2.53
CA GLY A 140 -1.86 -10.66 -3.14
C GLY A 140 -2.23 -9.18 -3.17
N VAL A 141 -3.54 -8.94 -3.31
CA VAL A 141 -4.11 -7.61 -3.51
C VAL A 141 -5.19 -7.32 -2.47
N PHE A 142 -5.07 -6.18 -1.82
CA PHE A 142 -6.06 -5.61 -0.91
C PHE A 142 -6.94 -4.61 -1.65
N ALA A 143 -8.26 -4.74 -1.52
CA ALA A 143 -9.19 -3.70 -1.91
C ALA A 143 -9.50 -2.82 -0.69
N TYR A 144 -9.35 -1.51 -0.82
CA TYR A 144 -9.53 -0.57 0.28
C TYR A 144 -10.47 0.59 -0.06
N VAL A 145 -10.93 1.25 0.98
CA VAL A 145 -11.58 2.56 0.92
C VAL A 145 -11.05 3.42 2.06
N ILE A 146 -11.11 4.73 1.90
CA ILE A 146 -10.90 5.68 2.99
C ILE A 146 -12.28 6.24 3.36
N GLU A 147 -12.79 5.87 4.53
CA GLU A 147 -14.07 6.31 5.08
C GLU A 147 -13.83 6.89 6.48
N ASP A 148 -14.40 8.07 6.78
CA ASP A 148 -14.21 8.78 8.06
C ASP A 148 -12.75 8.95 8.49
N ASP A 149 -11.88 9.28 7.53
CA ASP A 149 -10.43 9.36 7.72
C ASP A 149 -9.82 8.04 8.26
N ARG A 150 -10.44 6.86 8.06
CA ARG A 150 -9.90 5.52 8.38
C ARG A 150 -9.62 4.71 7.11
N LEU A 151 -8.53 3.94 7.08
CA LEU A 151 -8.26 3.02 5.98
C LEU A 151 -9.00 1.70 6.25
N ILE A 152 -10.03 1.40 5.46
CA ILE A 152 -10.84 0.20 5.62
C ILE A 152 -10.51 -0.78 4.49
N ILE A 153 -10.03 -1.95 4.87
CA ILE A 153 -9.79 -3.07 3.98
C ILE A 153 -11.10 -3.84 3.78
N LYS A 154 -11.62 -3.74 2.55
CA LYS A 154 -12.89 -4.32 2.14
C LYS A 154 -12.76 -5.81 1.77
N THR A 155 -11.62 -6.23 1.25
CA THR A 155 -11.33 -7.64 0.94
C THR A 155 -9.86 -7.82 0.61
N TYR A 156 -9.39 -9.06 0.67
CA TYR A 156 -8.07 -9.50 0.24
C TYR A 156 -8.21 -10.66 -0.75
N ILE A 157 -7.39 -10.65 -1.80
CA ILE A 157 -7.34 -11.67 -2.83
C ILE A 157 -5.90 -12.18 -2.91
N ASN A 158 -5.70 -13.47 -2.61
CA ASN A 158 -4.41 -14.13 -2.74
C ASN A 158 -3.93 -14.05 -4.19
N PHE A 159 -2.61 -13.93 -4.38
CA PHE A 159 -1.99 -13.88 -5.69
C PHE A 159 -2.47 -15.03 -6.61
N GLU A 160 -2.50 -16.26 -6.08
CA GLU A 160 -2.91 -17.47 -6.81
C GLU A 160 -4.35 -17.45 -7.33
N LEU A 161 -5.19 -16.56 -6.81
CA LEU A 161 -6.59 -16.41 -7.21
C LEU A 161 -6.80 -15.28 -8.21
N LEU A 162 -5.73 -14.57 -8.60
CA LEU A 162 -5.79 -13.52 -9.61
C LEU A 162 -5.74 -14.12 -11.01
N SER A 163 -6.54 -13.57 -11.92
CA SER A 163 -6.40 -13.90 -13.34
C SER A 163 -5.17 -13.22 -13.95
N ASP A 164 -4.68 -13.74 -15.08
CA ASP A 164 -3.53 -13.14 -15.80
C ASP A 164 -3.75 -11.65 -16.10
N ASP A 165 -4.97 -11.26 -16.49
CA ASP A 165 -5.33 -9.85 -16.70
C ASP A 165 -5.23 -9.02 -15.41
N GLN A 166 -5.61 -9.58 -14.26
CA GLN A 166 -5.46 -8.92 -12.96
C GLN A 166 -4.00 -8.83 -12.54
N ILE A 167 -3.20 -9.85 -12.80
CA ILE A 167 -1.77 -9.85 -12.55
C ILE A 167 -1.10 -8.75 -13.39
N ARG A 168 -1.35 -8.71 -14.70
CA ARG A 168 -0.82 -7.66 -15.59
C ARG A 168 -1.28 -6.25 -15.18
N LYS A 169 -2.49 -6.13 -14.64
CA LYS A 169 -3.04 -4.86 -14.17
C LYS A 169 -2.39 -4.36 -12.87
N TYR A 170 -2.19 -5.25 -11.89
CA TYR A 170 -1.73 -4.87 -10.54
C TYR A 170 -0.21 -5.00 -10.35
N TYR A 171 0.42 -5.99 -10.99
CA TYR A 171 1.85 -6.26 -10.88
C TYR A 171 2.60 -5.65 -12.06
N THR A 172 2.53 -4.33 -12.17
CA THR A 172 3.25 -3.55 -13.19
C THR A 172 4.76 -3.55 -12.92
N TYR A 173 5.54 -2.92 -13.81
CA TYR A 173 7.00 -2.79 -13.65
C TYR A 173 7.43 -2.22 -12.29
N ASP A 174 6.61 -1.37 -11.65
CA ASP A 174 6.83 -0.84 -10.28
C ASP A 174 6.75 -1.90 -9.18
N MET A 175 6.10 -3.02 -9.48
CA MET A 175 5.90 -4.19 -8.63
C MET A 175 6.77 -5.38 -9.03
N ALA A 176 7.62 -5.25 -10.05
CA ALA A 176 8.45 -6.35 -10.54
C ALA A 176 9.35 -6.96 -9.45
N SER A 177 9.74 -6.18 -8.43
CA SER A 177 10.52 -6.71 -7.29
C SER A 177 9.71 -7.58 -6.32
N PHE A 178 8.38 -7.64 -6.47
CA PHE A 178 7.51 -8.53 -5.70
C PHE A 178 7.25 -9.86 -6.42
N LEU A 179 7.57 -9.96 -7.72
CA LEU A 179 7.46 -11.19 -8.49
C LEU A 179 8.68 -12.07 -8.22
N THR A 180 8.46 -13.35 -7.92
CA THR A 180 9.56 -14.32 -7.83
C THR A 180 10.05 -14.70 -9.23
N PRO A 181 11.29 -15.20 -9.39
CA PRO A 181 11.82 -15.62 -10.69
C PRO A 181 10.94 -16.66 -11.39
N ASP A 182 10.29 -17.55 -10.64
CA ASP A 182 9.37 -18.56 -11.16
C ASP A 182 8.10 -17.96 -11.80
N MET A 183 7.84 -16.67 -11.55
CA MET A 183 6.73 -15.88 -12.10
C MET A 183 7.17 -15.03 -13.30
N ILE A 184 8.46 -15.09 -13.67
CA ILE A 184 9.08 -14.36 -14.77
C ILE A 184 9.52 -15.41 -15.80
N SER A 185 8.83 -15.47 -16.93
CA SER A 185 9.20 -16.37 -18.05
C SER A 185 10.59 -16.02 -18.61
N GLU A 186 11.45 -17.02 -18.78
CA GLU A 186 12.76 -16.91 -19.44
C GLU A 186 12.68 -16.97 -20.98
N GLU A 187 11.54 -17.36 -21.55
CA GLU A 187 11.34 -17.39 -23.01
C GLU A 187 10.90 -16.02 -23.53
N ALA A 188 11.77 -15.29 -24.22
CA ALA A 188 11.48 -13.99 -24.83
C ALA A 188 10.29 -14.00 -25.83
N ALA A 189 9.88 -15.18 -26.31
CA ALA A 189 8.69 -15.36 -27.16
C ALA A 189 7.38 -15.57 -26.36
N ALA A 190 7.48 -15.84 -25.06
CA ALA A 190 6.36 -16.00 -24.12
C ALA A 190 6.38 -14.95 -22.99
N SER A 191 7.35 -14.03 -22.97
CA SER A 191 7.46 -12.97 -21.97
C SER A 191 6.63 -11.74 -22.32
N ASP A 192 5.64 -11.41 -21.49
CA ASP A 192 4.80 -10.20 -21.64
C ASP A 192 5.46 -8.90 -21.13
N ILE A 193 6.68 -8.98 -20.58
CA ILE A 193 7.45 -7.81 -20.11
C ILE A 193 8.89 -7.93 -20.63
N ILE A 194 9.25 -7.06 -21.57
CA ILE A 194 10.62 -6.92 -22.07
C ILE A 194 11.35 -5.92 -21.16
N LEU A 195 12.40 -6.37 -20.47
CA LEU A 195 13.33 -5.48 -19.77
C LEU A 195 14.25 -4.82 -20.80
N MET A 196 14.23 -3.49 -20.89
CA MET A 196 14.93 -2.73 -21.94
C MET A 196 16.46 -2.93 -22.01
N ASP A 197 17.10 -3.53 -21.00
CA ASP A 197 18.55 -3.77 -20.98
C ASP A 197 18.99 -5.01 -21.80
N GLU A 198 18.05 -5.79 -22.35
CA GLU A 198 18.34 -7.00 -23.16
C GLU A 198 18.08 -6.84 -24.67
N LEU A 199 17.75 -5.64 -25.14
CA LEU A 199 17.65 -5.40 -26.59
C LEU A 199 19.07 -5.44 -27.19
N PRO A 200 19.35 -6.30 -28.19
CA PRO A 200 20.58 -6.19 -28.95
C PRO A 200 20.65 -4.78 -29.56
N SER A 201 21.80 -4.14 -29.44
CA SER A 201 22.04 -2.83 -30.04
C SER A 201 21.85 -2.92 -31.56
N ASP A 202 20.82 -2.24 -32.07
CA ASP A 202 20.67 -1.96 -33.50
C ASP A 202 21.74 -0.93 -33.92
N ASP A 203 23.00 -1.36 -33.96
CA ASP A 203 24.06 -0.65 -34.67
C ASP A 203 24.27 -1.34 -36.03
N PRO A 204 23.84 -0.74 -37.15
CA PRO A 204 24.18 -1.26 -38.47
C PRO A 204 25.67 -0.99 -38.75
N LYS A 205 26.44 -2.06 -38.99
CA LYS A 205 27.72 -1.99 -39.71
C LYS A 205 27.49 -2.09 -41.21
#